data_AF-A0A370AXP5-F1
#
_entry.id   AF-A0A370AXP5-F1
#
_cell.length_a   1.000
_cell.length_b   1.000
_cell.length_c   1.000
_cell.angle_alpha   90.00
_cell.angle_beta   90.00
_cell.angle_gamma   90.00
#
_symmetry.space_group_name_H-M   'P 1'
#
loop_
_entity.id
_entity.type
_entity.pdbx_description
1 polymer ?
#
loop_
_entity_poly.entity_id
_entity_poly.type
_entity_poly.pdbx_seq_one_letter_code
_entity_poly.pdbx_strand_id
1 'polypeptide(L)'
;MKKLYRAAAVLFVILGLSGCKTVEILVQKPEVSVNSVEITSISFHDITLDMEVLVYNPNPIGIDLESFDYGLLIEEASLLKGSAAEGLSLEAKGSSIITIPLTVDYEDLYQSVSSMMETDESAYRIDTGFNFLLPILGEQRIELSHEGKIPNVRMPRFSFESLYVKSLGLMGADLVILMNVENPNAFGIGLNEFRGVLEINKQKWAELSAGEAVYFPAGGNGELGFQFRLEFLSMGRTVRDLLSKDESLNYEFLGNILLDSSLDMMKEVSLPLNISGGVDLLHPDTTGGLHSSRKIEDSIEENLLNIFGMF
;
A
#
# COMPACT_ATOMS: atom_id res chain seq x y z
N MET A 1 -70.20 4.04 -59.86
CA MET A 1 -68.83 3.45 -59.73
C MET A 1 -67.78 4.43 -59.18
N LYS A 2 -67.66 5.69 -59.63
CA LYS A 2 -66.62 6.65 -59.15
C LYS A 2 -66.69 7.06 -57.66
N LYS A 3 -67.86 6.99 -56.99
CA LYS A 3 -67.99 7.28 -55.55
C LYS A 3 -67.50 6.15 -54.64
N LEU A 4 -67.51 4.91 -55.12
CA LEU A 4 -67.09 3.74 -54.36
C LEU A 4 -65.55 3.66 -54.24
N TYR A 5 -64.83 4.03 -55.31
CA TYR A 5 -63.36 4.11 -55.32
C TYR A 5 -62.82 5.24 -54.44
N ARG A 6 -63.55 6.35 -54.29
CA ARG A 6 -63.16 7.46 -53.39
C ARG A 6 -63.30 7.09 -51.91
N ALA A 7 -64.32 6.31 -51.55
CA ALA A 7 -64.49 5.82 -50.18
C ALA A 7 -63.45 4.75 -49.82
N ALA A 8 -63.11 3.86 -50.78
CA ALA A 8 -62.09 2.84 -50.58
C ALA A 8 -60.67 3.43 -50.42
N ALA A 9 -60.35 4.50 -51.16
CA ALA A 9 -59.05 5.19 -51.05
C ALA A 9 -58.88 5.93 -49.71
N VAL A 10 -59.94 6.51 -49.16
CA VAL A 10 -59.89 7.18 -47.84
C VAL A 10 -59.75 6.16 -46.71
N LEU A 11 -60.39 5.00 -46.83
CA LEU A 11 -60.27 3.92 -45.82
C LEU A 11 -58.86 3.30 -45.78
N PHE A 12 -58.19 3.18 -46.92
CA PHE A 12 -56.82 2.65 -47.01
C PHE A 12 -55.77 3.63 -46.45
N VAL A 13 -56.00 4.94 -46.56
CA VAL A 13 -55.11 5.98 -45.98
C VAL A 13 -55.27 6.07 -44.46
N ILE A 14 -56.48 5.86 -43.92
CA ILE A 14 -56.71 5.87 -42.47
C ILE A 14 -56.12 4.63 -41.79
N LEU A 15 -56.11 3.48 -42.47
CA LEU A 15 -55.48 2.24 -41.96
C LEU A 15 -53.94 2.25 -42.03
N GLY A 16 -53.34 3.11 -42.86
CA GLY A 16 -51.88 3.27 -42.95
C GLY A 16 -51.25 4.12 -41.83
N LEU A 17 -52.06 4.88 -41.08
CA LEU A 17 -51.57 5.80 -40.04
C LEU A 17 -51.56 5.19 -38.62
N SER A 18 -52.07 3.98 -38.44
CA SER A 18 -52.13 3.31 -37.13
C SER A 18 -50.89 2.44 -36.81
N GLY A 19 -49.90 2.40 -37.70
CA GLY A 19 -48.73 1.52 -37.59
C GLY A 19 -47.51 2.08 -36.84
N CYS A 20 -47.49 3.36 -36.45
CA CYS A 20 -46.30 4.01 -35.85
C CYS A 20 -46.38 4.22 -34.33
N LYS A 21 -47.17 3.44 -33.60
CA LYS A 21 -47.21 3.49 -32.12
C LYS A 21 -46.69 2.24 -31.42
N THR A 22 -46.22 1.23 -32.16
CA THR A 22 -45.74 -0.04 -31.59
C THR A 22 -44.21 -0.10 -31.48
N VAL A 23 -43.52 1.03 -31.58
CA VAL A 23 -42.07 1.17 -31.36
C VAL A 23 -41.81 2.06 -30.15
N GLU A 24 -42.63 1.92 -29.10
CA GLU A 24 -42.06 2.02 -27.75
C GLU A 24 -41.25 0.73 -27.55
N ILE A 25 -40.07 0.69 -28.17
CA ILE A 25 -39.03 -0.23 -27.74
C ILE A 25 -38.79 0.15 -26.28
N LEU A 26 -39.18 -0.76 -25.39
CA LEU A 26 -38.98 -0.67 -23.96
C LEU A 26 -37.47 -0.66 -23.70
N VAL A 27 -36.84 0.51 -23.82
CA VAL A 27 -35.42 0.71 -23.48
C VAL A 27 -35.30 0.42 -21.99
N GLN A 28 -34.52 -0.60 -21.67
CA GLN A 28 -34.29 -1.07 -20.32
C GLN A 28 -32.98 -0.49 -19.80
N LYS A 29 -32.93 -0.23 -18.50
CA LYS A 29 -31.67 0.14 -17.85
C LYS A 29 -30.70 -1.04 -17.92
N PRO A 30 -29.38 -0.78 -18.05
CA PRO A 30 -28.37 -1.81 -17.94
C PRO A 30 -28.46 -2.53 -16.59
N GLU A 31 -28.05 -3.78 -16.56
CA GLU A 31 -27.88 -4.53 -15.32
C GLU A 31 -26.42 -4.42 -14.90
N VAL A 32 -26.18 -3.99 -13.66
CA VAL A 32 -24.84 -3.82 -13.09
C VAL A 32 -24.77 -4.65 -11.82
N SER A 33 -23.72 -5.45 -11.68
CA SER A 33 -23.53 -6.33 -10.51
C SER A 33 -22.06 -6.52 -10.19
N VAL A 34 -21.73 -6.70 -8.92
CA VAL A 34 -20.37 -7.08 -8.51
C VAL A 34 -20.12 -8.52 -8.94
N ASN A 35 -19.08 -8.73 -9.74
CA ASN A 35 -18.60 -10.05 -10.11
C ASN A 35 -17.69 -10.63 -9.02
N SER A 36 -16.70 -9.85 -8.59
CA SER A 36 -15.76 -10.21 -7.52
C SER A 36 -15.14 -8.96 -6.88
N VAL A 37 -14.62 -9.14 -5.67
CA VAL A 37 -13.69 -8.20 -5.02
C VAL A 37 -12.56 -9.02 -4.45
N GLU A 38 -11.33 -8.74 -4.86
CA GLU A 38 -10.15 -9.51 -4.48
C GLU A 38 -9.02 -8.58 -4.00
N ILE A 39 -8.28 -8.98 -2.96
CA ILE A 39 -7.06 -8.28 -2.56
C ILE A 39 -5.95 -8.73 -3.51
N THR A 40 -5.48 -7.84 -4.36
CA THR A 40 -4.45 -8.12 -5.39
C THR A 40 -3.04 -7.85 -4.90
N SER A 41 -2.89 -6.92 -3.95
CA SER A 41 -1.63 -6.62 -3.27
C SER A 41 -1.90 -6.25 -1.82
N ILE A 42 -1.03 -6.68 -0.92
CA ILE A 42 -1.03 -6.25 0.48
C ILE A 42 0.42 -6.22 0.98
N SER A 43 0.79 -5.12 1.60
CA SER A 43 2.13 -4.86 2.12
C SER A 43 2.04 -4.24 3.53
N PHE A 44 3.17 -3.80 4.10
CA PHE A 44 3.14 -2.97 5.32
C PHE A 44 2.83 -1.49 5.03
N HIS A 45 2.81 -1.09 3.76
CA HIS A 45 2.61 0.30 3.32
C HIS A 45 1.22 0.52 2.75
N ASP A 46 0.70 -0.44 2.00
CA ASP A 46 -0.53 -0.31 1.24
C ASP A 46 -1.28 -1.63 1.10
N ILE A 47 -2.56 -1.51 0.77
CA ILE A 47 -3.41 -2.61 0.33
C ILE A 47 -4.14 -2.20 -0.96
N THR A 48 -4.23 -3.13 -1.92
CA THR A 48 -4.95 -2.92 -3.17
C THR A 48 -6.06 -3.96 -3.34
N LEU A 49 -7.26 -3.47 -3.59
CA LEU A 49 -8.46 -4.26 -3.89
C LEU A 49 -8.84 -4.05 -5.36
N ASP A 50 -9.06 -5.13 -6.10
CA ASP A 50 -9.66 -5.04 -7.44
C ASP A 50 -11.12 -5.47 -7.33
N MET A 51 -12.03 -4.54 -7.64
CA MET A 51 -13.45 -4.84 -7.79
C MET A 51 -13.79 -5.02 -9.27
N GLU A 52 -14.25 -6.22 -9.63
CA GLU A 52 -14.81 -6.48 -10.95
C GLU A 52 -16.31 -6.26 -10.95
N VAL A 53 -16.79 -5.43 -11.88
CA VAL A 53 -18.20 -5.14 -12.07
C VAL A 53 -18.65 -5.66 -13.43
N LEU A 54 -19.61 -6.58 -13.41
CA LEU A 54 -20.28 -7.08 -14.61
C LEU A 54 -21.40 -6.12 -15.01
N VAL A 55 -21.30 -5.59 -16.22
CA VAL A 55 -22.32 -4.77 -16.85
C VAL A 55 -22.95 -5.52 -18.02
N TYR A 56 -24.27 -5.67 -18.01
CA TYR A 56 -25.04 -6.28 -19.08
C TYR A 56 -25.98 -5.26 -19.72
N ASN A 57 -25.96 -5.19 -21.05
CA ASN A 57 -26.89 -4.39 -21.84
C ASN A 57 -28.07 -5.27 -22.32
N PRO A 58 -29.26 -5.19 -21.70
CA PRO A 58 -30.42 -5.95 -22.15
C PRO A 58 -31.06 -5.38 -23.41
N ASN A 59 -30.57 -4.27 -23.97
CA ASN A 59 -31.19 -3.63 -25.14
C ASN A 59 -30.72 -4.26 -26.46
N PRO A 60 -31.55 -4.26 -27.51
CA PRO A 60 -31.17 -4.71 -28.85
C PRO A 60 -30.33 -3.67 -29.62
N ILE A 61 -29.88 -2.62 -28.94
CA ILE A 61 -29.05 -1.52 -29.47
C ILE A 61 -27.89 -1.29 -28.51
N GLY A 62 -26.75 -0.82 -29.04
CA GLY A 62 -25.60 -0.47 -28.22
C GLY A 62 -25.88 0.74 -27.33
N ILE A 63 -25.16 0.80 -26.21
CA ILE A 63 -25.24 1.88 -25.22
C ILE A 63 -23.83 2.25 -24.78
N ASP A 64 -23.64 3.50 -24.33
CA ASP A 64 -22.34 3.97 -23.86
C ASP A 64 -22.38 4.21 -22.35
N LEU A 65 -21.37 3.70 -21.65
CA LEU A 65 -20.99 4.23 -20.34
C LEU A 65 -20.20 5.51 -20.61
N GLU A 66 -20.60 6.63 -19.99
CA GLU A 66 -19.89 7.91 -20.17
C GLU A 66 -18.86 8.13 -19.07
N SER A 67 -19.24 7.75 -17.85
CA SER A 67 -18.38 7.88 -16.68
C SER A 67 -18.85 6.97 -15.55
N PHE A 68 -17.95 6.71 -14.62
CA PHE A 68 -18.28 6.16 -13.32
C PHE A 68 -17.47 6.82 -12.23
N ASP A 69 -17.99 6.81 -11.02
CA ASP A 69 -17.30 7.21 -9.80
C ASP A 69 -17.38 6.11 -8.76
N TYR A 70 -16.43 6.14 -7.84
CA TYR A 70 -16.28 5.16 -6.80
C TYR A 70 -15.72 5.79 -5.53
N GLY A 71 -16.08 5.20 -4.40
CA GLY A 71 -15.56 5.54 -3.08
C GLY A 71 -15.34 4.28 -2.25
N LEU A 72 -14.24 4.27 -1.51
CA LEU A 72 -13.93 3.23 -0.53
C LEU A 72 -14.01 3.85 0.86
N LEU A 73 -14.82 3.22 1.71
CA LEU A 73 -14.94 3.52 3.12
C LEU A 73 -14.42 2.34 3.93
N ILE A 74 -13.69 2.63 5.00
CA ILE A 74 -13.22 1.64 5.97
C ILE A 74 -13.64 2.12 7.36
N GLU A 75 -14.34 1.28 8.11
CA GLU A 75 -14.98 1.65 9.39
C GLU A 75 -15.81 2.95 9.28
N GLU A 76 -16.57 3.08 8.18
CA GLU A 76 -17.38 4.27 7.82
C GLU A 76 -16.58 5.55 7.52
N ALA A 77 -15.25 5.55 7.67
CA ALA A 77 -14.40 6.66 7.24
C ALA A 77 -14.16 6.59 5.73
N SER A 78 -14.42 7.68 5.01
CA SER A 78 -14.14 7.79 3.58
C SER A 78 -12.66 8.03 3.35
N LEU A 79 -11.97 7.08 2.71
CA LEU A 79 -10.52 7.15 2.52
C LEU A 79 -10.10 7.41 1.09
N LEU A 80 -10.83 6.83 0.15
CA LEU A 80 -10.55 7.01 -1.26
C LEU A 80 -11.82 7.41 -2.01
N LYS A 81 -11.68 8.33 -2.95
CA LYS A 81 -12.69 8.63 -3.96
C LYS A 81 -12.02 8.80 -5.31
N GLY A 82 -12.63 8.24 -6.34
CA GLY A 82 -12.15 8.35 -7.71
C GLY A 82 -13.29 8.46 -8.70
N SER A 83 -12.96 8.87 -9.92
CA SER A 83 -13.89 8.92 -11.03
C SER A 83 -13.13 8.74 -12.34
N ALA A 84 -13.72 8.02 -13.28
CA ALA A 84 -13.18 7.85 -14.62
C ALA A 84 -14.26 8.17 -15.65
N ALA A 85 -13.87 8.89 -16.71
CA ALA A 85 -14.67 9.05 -17.91
C ALA A 85 -14.32 7.89 -18.85
N GLU A 86 -14.90 6.73 -18.61
CA GLU A 86 -14.63 5.53 -19.39
C GLU A 86 -15.65 5.48 -20.52
N GLY A 87 -15.23 5.85 -21.74
CA GLY A 87 -16.05 5.76 -22.96
C GLY A 87 -16.21 4.31 -23.43
N LEU A 88 -16.76 3.45 -22.57
CA LEU A 88 -16.99 2.05 -22.84
C LEU A 88 -18.32 1.87 -23.57
N SER A 89 -18.25 1.45 -24.84
CA SER A 89 -19.43 1.11 -25.63
C SER A 89 -19.80 -0.36 -25.42
N LEU A 90 -21.02 -0.61 -24.97
CA LEU A 90 -21.59 -1.95 -24.77
C LEU A 90 -22.44 -2.31 -25.98
N GLU A 91 -22.07 -3.41 -26.63
CA GLU A 91 -22.82 -3.96 -27.75
C GLU A 91 -24.26 -4.35 -27.36
N ALA A 92 -25.13 -4.42 -28.37
CA ALA A 92 -26.50 -4.91 -28.19
C ALA A 92 -26.50 -6.32 -27.58
N LYS A 93 -27.27 -6.52 -26.51
CA LYS A 93 -27.33 -7.80 -25.78
C LYS A 93 -25.95 -8.29 -25.28
N GLY A 94 -24.97 -7.41 -25.16
CA GLY A 94 -23.60 -7.72 -24.74
C GLY A 94 -23.36 -7.52 -23.25
N SER A 95 -22.26 -8.08 -22.76
CA SER A 95 -21.73 -7.86 -21.42
C SER A 95 -20.29 -7.38 -21.47
N SER A 96 -19.88 -6.58 -20.49
CA SER A 96 -18.49 -6.21 -20.25
C SER A 96 -18.17 -6.29 -18.77
N ILE A 97 -16.89 -6.49 -18.45
CA ILE A 97 -16.35 -6.40 -17.09
C ILE A 97 -15.55 -5.12 -16.98
N ILE A 98 -15.79 -4.36 -15.92
CA ILE A 98 -15.01 -3.17 -15.56
C ILE A 98 -14.26 -3.51 -14.28
N THR A 99 -12.94 -3.29 -14.27
CA THR A 99 -12.11 -3.53 -13.09
C THR A 99 -11.74 -2.19 -12.47
N ILE A 100 -12.08 -2.02 -11.20
CA ILE A 100 -11.79 -0.80 -10.43
C ILE A 100 -10.71 -1.14 -9.40
N PRO A 101 -9.45 -0.72 -9.62
CA PRO A 101 -8.38 -0.88 -8.63
C PRO A 101 -8.50 0.19 -7.55
N LEU A 102 -8.51 -0.24 -6.29
CA LEU A 102 -8.64 0.59 -5.09
C LEU A 102 -7.42 0.36 -4.21
N THR A 103 -6.43 1.26 -4.29
CA THR A 103 -5.23 1.21 -3.45
C THR A 103 -5.35 2.21 -2.30
N VAL A 104 -5.06 1.77 -1.09
CA VAL A 104 -5.06 2.62 0.11
C VAL A 104 -3.76 2.44 0.87
N ASP A 105 -3.12 3.55 1.22
CA ASP A 105 -1.93 3.57 2.06
C ASP A 105 -2.32 3.42 3.55
N TYR A 106 -1.60 2.56 4.27
CA TYR A 106 -1.81 2.32 5.70
C TYR A 106 -1.55 3.57 6.55
N GLU A 107 -0.68 4.48 6.09
CA GLU A 107 -0.45 5.76 6.78
C GLU A 107 -1.74 6.60 6.84
N ASP A 108 -2.43 6.76 5.70
CA ASP A 108 -3.69 7.51 5.61
C ASP A 108 -4.81 6.81 6.40
N LEU A 109 -4.84 5.47 6.35
CA LEU A 109 -5.75 4.64 7.14
C LEU A 109 -5.60 4.89 8.64
N TYR A 110 -4.38 4.80 9.15
CA TYR A 110 -4.11 4.94 10.58
C TYR A 110 -4.33 6.34 11.12
N GLN A 111 -4.09 7.37 10.30
CA GLN A 111 -4.43 8.75 10.66
C GLN A 111 -5.95 8.98 10.72
N SER A 112 -6.70 8.29 9.86
CA SER A 112 -8.15 8.48 9.74
C SER A 112 -8.96 7.61 10.69
N VAL A 113 -8.48 6.40 11.00
CA VAL A 113 -9.20 5.38 11.76
C VAL A 113 -8.27 4.73 12.79
N SER A 114 -8.03 5.44 13.89
CA SER A 114 -7.12 4.97 14.95
C SER A 114 -7.53 3.63 15.58
N SER A 115 -8.82 3.28 15.55
CA SER A 115 -9.32 1.99 16.06
C SER A 115 -8.82 0.77 15.28
N MET A 116 -8.36 0.94 14.03
CA MET A 116 -7.78 -0.17 13.25
C MET A 116 -6.49 -0.70 13.89
N MET A 117 -5.81 0.11 14.69
CA MET A 117 -4.63 -0.33 15.44
C MET A 117 -4.98 -1.37 16.53
N GLU A 118 -6.25 -1.50 16.90
CA GLU A 118 -6.71 -2.38 17.98
C GLU A 118 -7.45 -3.64 17.49
N THR A 119 -7.87 -3.69 16.22
CA THR A 119 -8.65 -4.82 15.65
C THR A 119 -7.93 -5.52 14.51
N ASP A 120 -8.01 -6.84 14.40
CA ASP A 120 -7.26 -7.60 13.39
C ASP A 120 -7.83 -7.51 11.97
N GLU A 121 -9.09 -7.14 11.86
CA GLU A 121 -9.79 -6.88 10.61
C GLU A 121 -10.58 -5.58 10.73
N SER A 122 -10.89 -4.99 9.59
CA SER A 122 -11.80 -3.86 9.48
C SER A 122 -12.84 -4.07 8.38
N ALA A 123 -14.05 -3.58 8.64
CA ALA A 123 -15.13 -3.59 7.68
C ALA A 123 -14.88 -2.51 6.62
N TYR A 124 -15.12 -2.84 5.35
CA TYR A 124 -15.09 -1.89 4.25
C TYR A 124 -16.40 -1.86 3.49
N ARG A 125 -16.69 -0.71 2.86
CA ARG A 125 -17.75 -0.53 1.87
C ARG A 125 -17.21 0.16 0.64
N ILE A 126 -17.50 -0.39 -0.53
CA ILE A 126 -17.21 0.21 -1.83
C ILE A 126 -18.54 0.68 -2.41
N ASP A 127 -18.67 1.98 -2.60
CA ASP A 127 -19.82 2.61 -3.24
C ASP A 127 -19.42 3.06 -4.65
N THR A 128 -20.22 2.72 -5.66
CA THR A 128 -19.96 3.08 -7.06
C THR A 128 -21.21 3.57 -7.75
N GLY A 129 -21.03 4.46 -8.71
CA GLY A 129 -22.12 4.89 -9.58
C GLY A 129 -21.69 5.03 -11.03
N PHE A 130 -22.47 4.41 -11.91
CA PHE A 130 -22.22 4.33 -13.34
C PHE A 130 -23.22 5.18 -14.10
N ASN A 131 -22.74 6.08 -14.97
CA ASN A 131 -23.56 7.00 -15.76
C ASN A 131 -23.60 6.52 -17.22
N PHE A 132 -24.73 5.96 -17.63
CA PHE A 132 -24.95 5.45 -18.98
C PHE A 132 -25.76 6.43 -19.83
N LEU A 133 -25.38 6.62 -21.09
CA LEU A 133 -26.20 7.33 -22.08
C LEU A 133 -27.09 6.34 -22.82
N LEU A 134 -28.38 6.31 -22.45
CA LEU A 134 -29.36 5.47 -23.12
C LEU A 134 -30.07 6.21 -24.25
N PRO A 135 -30.28 5.57 -25.42
CA PRO A 135 -31.12 6.12 -26.47
C PRO A 135 -32.52 6.43 -25.92
N ILE A 136 -33.06 7.62 -26.25
CA ILE A 136 -34.38 8.11 -25.83
C ILE A 136 -34.47 8.48 -24.33
N LEU A 137 -33.95 7.66 -23.43
CA LEU A 137 -34.01 7.88 -21.98
C LEU A 137 -32.94 8.87 -21.46
N GLY A 138 -31.91 9.16 -22.26
CA GLY A 138 -30.80 10.03 -21.88
C GLY A 138 -29.91 9.40 -20.81
N GLU A 139 -29.20 10.24 -20.06
CA GLU A 139 -28.31 9.82 -18.98
C GLU A 139 -29.09 9.09 -17.87
N GLN A 140 -28.60 7.91 -17.50
CA GLN A 140 -29.12 7.11 -16.40
C GLN A 140 -27.98 6.70 -15.48
N ARG A 141 -28.13 7.03 -14.21
CA ARG A 141 -27.20 6.61 -13.16
C ARG A 141 -27.68 5.33 -12.49
N ILE A 142 -26.75 4.39 -12.28
CA ILE A 142 -26.96 3.15 -11.54
C ILE A 142 -25.93 3.08 -10.43
N GLU A 143 -26.42 2.99 -9.20
CA GLU A 143 -25.58 2.87 -7.99
C GLU A 143 -25.42 1.40 -7.60
N LEU A 144 -24.24 1.04 -7.12
CA LEU A 144 -23.89 -0.29 -6.62
C LEU A 144 -23.05 -0.12 -5.35
N SER A 145 -23.36 -0.92 -4.33
CA SER A 145 -22.63 -0.94 -3.07
C SER A 145 -22.22 -2.36 -2.72
N HIS A 146 -21.01 -2.53 -2.21
CA HIS A 146 -20.46 -3.80 -1.79
C HIS A 146 -19.77 -3.66 -0.43
N GLU A 147 -19.99 -4.62 0.46
CA GLU A 147 -19.40 -4.64 1.80
C GLU A 147 -18.55 -5.90 1.99
N GLY A 148 -17.45 -5.75 2.73
CA GLY A 148 -16.57 -6.87 3.06
C GLY A 148 -15.66 -6.55 4.23
N LYS A 149 -14.61 -7.34 4.37
CA LYS A 149 -13.59 -7.14 5.40
C LYS A 149 -12.19 -7.24 4.81
N ILE A 150 -11.27 -6.47 5.38
CA ILE A 150 -9.84 -6.53 5.09
C ILE A 150 -9.05 -6.79 6.37
N PRO A 151 -7.91 -7.50 6.29
CA PRO A 151 -7.01 -7.65 7.42
C PRO A 151 -6.25 -6.34 7.69
N ASN A 152 -6.01 -6.07 8.97
CA ASN A 152 -5.22 -4.92 9.41
C ASN A 152 -3.75 -5.33 9.54
N VAL A 153 -2.86 -4.67 8.80
CA VAL A 153 -1.42 -4.95 8.77
C VAL A 153 -0.67 -3.86 9.51
N ARG A 154 0.01 -4.24 10.59
CA ARG A 154 0.77 -3.37 11.48
C ARG A 154 2.26 -3.63 11.34
N MET A 155 3.05 -2.58 11.47
CA MET A 155 4.51 -2.70 11.51
C MET A 155 4.95 -3.39 12.81
N PRO A 156 5.84 -4.42 12.76
CA PRO A 156 6.46 -4.99 13.95
C PRO A 156 7.27 -3.93 14.71
N ARG A 157 7.29 -4.02 16.04
CA ARG A 157 8.09 -3.13 16.88
C ARG A 157 9.44 -3.76 17.17
N PHE A 158 10.50 -2.97 17.06
CA PHE A 158 11.86 -3.42 17.34
C PHE A 158 12.39 -2.71 18.59
N SER A 159 13.12 -3.45 19.42
CA SER A 159 13.79 -2.84 20.58
C SER A 159 15.17 -3.42 20.77
N PHE A 160 16.14 -2.55 21.01
CA PHE A 160 17.51 -2.96 21.27
C PHE A 160 17.58 -3.76 22.56
N GLU A 161 18.18 -4.95 22.50
CA GLU A 161 18.42 -5.78 23.67
C GLU A 161 19.87 -5.67 24.12
N SER A 162 20.81 -6.02 23.24
CA SER A 162 22.23 -6.00 23.57
C SER A 162 23.12 -5.90 22.34
N LEU A 163 24.36 -5.48 22.57
CA LEU A 163 25.45 -5.47 21.59
C LEU A 163 26.65 -6.17 22.23
N TYR A 164 27.22 -7.15 21.55
CA TYR A 164 28.45 -7.79 22.02
C TYR A 164 29.44 -8.07 20.91
N VAL A 165 30.72 -8.16 21.31
CA VAL A 165 31.84 -8.48 20.42
C VAL A 165 31.97 -10.00 20.34
N LYS A 166 31.65 -10.57 19.18
CA LYS A 166 31.85 -12.00 18.90
C LYS A 166 33.33 -12.31 18.69
N SER A 167 34.05 -11.44 18.00
CA SER A 167 35.49 -11.59 17.77
C SER A 167 36.18 -10.23 17.60
N LEU A 168 37.45 -10.13 17.98
CA LEU A 168 38.29 -8.95 17.78
C LEU A 168 39.59 -9.36 17.12
N GLY A 169 39.89 -8.76 15.96
CA GLY A 169 41.13 -8.92 15.24
C GLY A 169 41.90 -7.61 15.09
N LEU A 170 43.08 -7.68 14.48
CA LEU A 170 43.90 -6.50 14.22
C LEU A 170 43.27 -5.54 13.19
N MET A 171 42.46 -6.06 12.27
CA MET A 171 41.90 -5.30 11.15
C MET A 171 40.41 -5.02 11.27
N GLY A 172 39.75 -5.55 12.30
CA GLY A 172 38.31 -5.43 12.47
C GLY A 172 37.77 -6.17 13.68
N ALA A 173 36.48 -6.01 13.92
CA ALA A 173 35.73 -6.72 14.96
C ALA A 173 34.42 -7.28 14.39
N ASP A 174 34.06 -8.49 14.80
CA ASP A 174 32.75 -9.06 14.52
C ASP A 174 31.82 -8.74 15.70
N LEU A 175 30.74 -8.05 15.41
CA LEU A 175 29.75 -7.61 16.38
C LEU A 175 28.42 -8.30 16.14
N VAL A 176 27.67 -8.53 17.21
CA VAL A 176 26.29 -9.02 17.16
C VAL A 176 25.42 -8.04 17.93
N ILE A 177 24.39 -7.51 17.25
CA ILE A 177 23.28 -6.79 17.87
C ILE A 177 22.12 -7.77 18.02
N LEU A 178 21.63 -7.93 19.24
CA LEU A 178 20.37 -8.60 19.50
C LEU A 178 19.27 -7.55 19.64
N MET A 179 18.19 -7.75 18.90
CA MET A 179 16.97 -6.96 18.99
C MET A 179 15.81 -7.85 19.38
N ASN A 180 14.99 -7.37 20.31
CA ASN A 180 13.66 -7.93 20.54
C ASN A 180 12.72 -7.40 19.46
N VAL A 181 11.88 -8.29 18.94
CA VAL A 181 10.86 -8.00 17.93
C VAL A 181 9.51 -8.39 18.50
N GLU A 182 8.57 -7.46 18.50
CA GLU A 182 7.18 -7.71 18.82
C GLU A 182 6.35 -7.66 17.53
N ASN A 183 5.63 -8.74 17.25
CA ASN A 183 4.71 -8.83 16.13
C ASN A 183 3.26 -8.57 16.60
N PRO A 184 2.69 -7.37 16.35
CA PRO A 184 1.32 -7.03 16.76
C PRO A 184 0.25 -7.56 15.80
N ASN A 185 0.62 -8.31 14.75
CA ASN A 185 -0.31 -8.80 13.75
C ASN A 185 -0.96 -10.12 14.18
N ALA A 186 -2.18 -10.37 13.70
CA ALA A 186 -2.88 -11.65 13.85
C ALA A 186 -2.36 -12.77 12.94
N PHE A 187 -1.29 -12.50 12.19
CA PHE A 187 -0.58 -13.44 11.34
C PHE A 187 0.90 -13.44 11.70
N GLY A 188 1.59 -14.55 11.42
CA GLY A 188 3.02 -14.63 11.64
C GLY A 188 3.81 -13.99 10.51
N ILE A 189 4.98 -13.45 10.84
CA ILE A 189 5.90 -12.83 9.91
C ILE A 189 7.22 -13.60 9.97
N GLY A 190 7.74 -14.04 8.83
CA GLY A 190 9.09 -14.56 8.74
C GLY A 190 10.05 -13.50 8.19
N LEU A 191 11.25 -13.46 8.74
CA LEU A 191 12.38 -12.77 8.15
C LEU A 191 13.27 -13.83 7.53
N ASN A 192 13.26 -13.90 6.20
CA ASN A 192 14.03 -14.89 5.44
C ASN A 192 15.44 -14.39 5.18
N GLU A 193 15.58 -13.12 4.86
CA GLU A 193 16.86 -12.53 4.52
C GLU A 193 16.93 -11.06 4.93
N PHE A 194 18.11 -10.65 5.36
CA PHE A 194 18.46 -9.24 5.51
C PHE A 194 19.89 -9.05 5.05
N ARG A 195 20.09 -8.05 4.20
CA ARG A 195 21.41 -7.56 3.84
C ARG A 195 21.42 -6.05 3.92
N GLY A 196 22.52 -5.49 4.40
CA GLY A 196 22.73 -4.06 4.37
C GLY A 196 24.19 -3.67 4.39
N VAL A 197 24.42 -2.38 4.18
CA VAL A 197 25.73 -1.74 4.19
C VAL A 197 25.61 -0.47 5.01
N LEU A 198 26.54 -0.28 5.94
CA LEU A 198 26.73 0.98 6.64
C LEU A 198 27.88 1.74 5.99
N GLU A 199 27.57 2.94 5.52
CA GLU A 199 28.54 3.90 5.00
C GLU A 199 28.62 5.11 5.92
N ILE A 200 29.84 5.60 6.17
CA ILE A 200 30.07 6.85 6.86
C ILE A 200 30.89 7.76 5.96
N ASN A 201 30.39 8.97 5.68
CA ASN A 201 30.98 9.92 4.72
C ASN A 201 31.30 9.25 3.37
N LYS A 202 30.38 8.42 2.87
CA LYS A 202 30.50 7.63 1.62
C LYS A 202 31.61 6.58 1.64
N GLN A 203 32.19 6.29 2.80
CA GLN A 203 33.13 5.21 3.02
C GLN A 203 32.39 4.06 3.70
N LYS A 204 32.36 2.91 3.04
CA LYS A 204 31.84 1.68 3.64
C LYS A 204 32.59 1.34 4.93
N TRP A 205 31.84 1.17 6.01
CA TRP A 205 32.33 0.81 7.34
C TRP A 205 31.99 -0.63 7.72
N ALA A 206 30.81 -1.12 7.31
CA ALA A 206 30.37 -2.47 7.63
C ALA A 206 29.40 -3.02 6.57
N GLU A 207 29.37 -4.34 6.45
CA GLU A 207 28.22 -5.08 5.89
C GLU A 207 27.43 -5.68 7.04
N LEU A 208 26.12 -5.69 6.88
CA LEU A 208 25.17 -6.24 7.83
C LEU A 208 24.43 -7.39 7.17
N SER A 209 24.22 -8.47 7.93
CA SER A 209 23.37 -9.57 7.54
C SER A 209 22.63 -10.11 8.75
N ALA A 210 21.40 -10.59 8.56
CA ALA A 210 20.75 -11.38 9.58
C ALA A 210 21.39 -12.77 9.62
N GLY A 211 21.25 -13.44 10.76
CA GLY A 211 21.64 -14.83 10.90
C GLY A 211 20.71 -15.77 10.12
N GLU A 212 20.21 -16.80 10.80
CA GLU A 212 19.23 -17.73 10.23
C GLU A 212 17.87 -17.04 10.09
N ALA A 213 17.02 -17.60 9.21
CA ALA A 213 15.64 -17.12 9.07
C ALA A 213 14.91 -17.22 10.42
N VAL A 214 14.20 -16.16 10.78
CA VAL A 214 13.49 -16.05 12.06
C VAL A 214 12.00 -15.92 11.79
N TYR A 215 11.18 -16.68 12.50
CA TYR A 215 9.73 -16.59 12.40
C TYR A 215 9.13 -16.01 13.68
N PHE A 216 8.34 -14.95 13.52
CA PHE A 216 7.60 -14.28 14.59
C PHE A 216 6.13 -14.70 14.52
N PRO A 217 5.60 -15.46 15.49
CA PRO A 217 4.22 -15.89 15.46
C PRO A 217 3.25 -14.70 15.62
N ALA A 218 1.98 -14.92 15.27
CA ALA A 218 0.91 -13.94 15.45
C ALA A 218 0.80 -13.45 16.90
N GLY A 219 0.78 -12.13 17.11
CA GLY A 219 0.74 -11.50 18.44
C GLY A 219 1.96 -11.81 19.32
N GLY A 220 3.01 -12.39 18.75
CA GLY A 220 4.14 -12.96 19.48
C GLY A 220 5.36 -12.05 19.55
N ASN A 221 6.33 -12.49 20.34
CA ASN A 221 7.66 -11.88 20.42
C ASN A 221 8.72 -12.82 19.86
N GLY A 222 9.84 -12.27 19.41
CA GLY A 222 11.04 -13.02 19.05
C GLY A 222 12.30 -12.18 19.18
N GLU A 223 13.43 -12.81 18.93
CA GLU A 223 14.75 -12.17 18.97
C GLU A 223 15.36 -12.23 17.57
N LEU A 224 15.97 -11.14 17.14
CA LEU A 224 16.64 -11.01 15.86
C LEU A 224 18.10 -10.58 16.07
N GLY A 225 19.01 -11.45 15.65
CA GLY A 225 20.45 -11.22 15.73
C GLY A 225 21.03 -10.70 14.42
N PHE A 226 21.54 -9.47 14.43
CA PHE A 226 22.26 -8.88 13.31
C PHE A 226 23.76 -9.04 13.50
N GLN A 227 24.43 -9.61 12.49
CA GLN A 227 25.88 -9.76 12.48
C GLN A 227 26.48 -8.71 11.55
N PHE A 228 27.49 -8.00 12.05
CA PHE A 228 28.20 -7.00 11.27
C PHE A 228 29.68 -6.98 11.60
N ARG A 229 30.49 -6.72 10.58
CA ARG A 229 31.94 -6.68 10.69
C ARG A 229 32.43 -5.26 10.51
N LEU A 230 33.07 -4.72 11.55
CA LEU A 230 33.72 -3.43 11.51
C LEU A 230 35.08 -3.51 10.82
N GLU A 231 35.37 -2.58 9.92
CA GLU A 231 36.67 -2.45 9.26
C GLU A 231 37.50 -1.28 9.83
N PHE A 232 38.48 -1.59 10.67
CA PHE A 232 39.25 -0.56 11.40
C PHE A 232 40.04 0.40 10.50
N LEU A 233 40.52 -0.07 9.34
CA LEU A 233 41.22 0.79 8.38
C LEU A 233 40.28 1.81 7.73
N SER A 234 39.04 1.42 7.46
CA SER A 234 38.02 2.31 6.90
C SER A 234 37.60 3.34 7.93
N MET A 235 37.32 2.91 9.16
CA MET A 235 37.01 3.80 10.28
C MET A 235 38.15 4.78 10.58
N GLY A 236 39.40 4.31 10.64
CA GLY A 236 40.56 5.14 10.93
C GLY A 236 40.83 6.22 9.88
N ARG A 237 40.57 5.92 8.59
CA ARG A 237 40.62 6.93 7.51
C ARG A 237 39.56 8.00 7.71
N THR A 238 38.32 7.60 8.01
CA THR A 238 37.24 8.54 8.28
C THR A 238 37.55 9.43 9.48
N VAL A 239 38.03 8.87 10.60
CA VAL A 239 38.41 9.68 11.78
C VAL A 239 39.52 10.67 11.45
N ARG A 240 40.57 10.25 10.74
CA ARG A 240 41.64 11.16 10.30
C ARG A 240 41.08 12.27 9.43
N ASP A 241 40.18 11.95 8.49
CA ASP A 241 39.62 12.91 7.56
C ASP A 241 38.72 13.93 8.28
N LEU A 242 37.90 13.48 9.24
CA LEU A 242 37.10 14.34 10.14
C LEU A 242 37.95 15.26 11.02
N LEU A 243 39.14 14.82 11.44
CA LEU A 243 40.06 15.68 12.19
C LEU A 243 40.82 16.66 11.30
N SER A 244 40.98 16.33 10.02
CA SER A 244 41.77 17.12 9.06
C SER A 244 40.93 18.12 8.28
N LYS A 245 39.63 17.85 8.17
CA LYS A 245 38.63 18.65 7.47
C LYS A 245 37.48 18.79 8.45
N ASP A 246 37.07 20.01 8.75
CA ASP A 246 35.96 20.35 9.65
C ASP A 246 34.62 19.86 9.04
N GLU A 247 34.47 18.55 8.92
CA GLU A 247 33.37 17.83 8.28
C GLU A 247 32.55 17.13 9.36
N SER A 248 31.22 17.12 9.19
CA SER A 248 30.32 16.33 10.01
C SER A 248 30.44 14.83 9.70
N LEU A 249 30.06 13.98 10.66
CA LEU A 249 29.96 12.54 10.44
C LEU A 249 28.58 12.24 9.87
N ASN A 250 28.49 11.97 8.57
CA ASN A 250 27.25 11.59 7.91
C ASN A 250 27.21 10.08 7.75
N TYR A 251 26.16 9.43 8.22
CA TYR A 251 25.94 8.01 8.04
C TYR A 251 24.83 7.74 7.03
N GLU A 252 24.96 6.64 6.29
CA GLU A 252 23.95 6.10 5.41
C GLU A 252 23.92 4.59 5.58
N PHE A 253 22.76 4.06 5.92
CA PHE A 253 22.48 2.64 6.02
C PHE A 253 21.55 2.26 4.87
N LEU A 254 22.06 1.43 3.97
CA LEU A 254 21.32 0.90 2.83
C LEU A 254 21.10 -0.58 3.05
N GLY A 255 19.85 -1.02 3.01
CA GLY A 255 19.52 -2.42 3.22
C GLY A 255 18.29 -2.88 2.45
N ASN A 256 18.10 -4.19 2.47
CA ASN A 256 16.87 -4.82 2.01
C ASN A 256 16.53 -5.95 2.98
N ILE A 257 15.28 -5.97 3.42
CA ILE A 257 14.70 -7.07 4.20
C ILE A 257 13.77 -7.85 3.27
N LEU A 258 13.89 -9.17 3.31
CA LEU A 258 12.96 -10.09 2.69
C LEU A 258 12.09 -10.71 3.78
N LEU A 259 10.83 -10.30 3.82
CA LEU A 259 9.84 -10.80 4.75
C LEU A 259 8.90 -11.76 4.05
N ASP A 260 8.43 -12.78 4.76
CA ASP A 260 7.24 -13.53 4.38
C ASP A 260 6.15 -13.42 5.46
N SER A 261 4.96 -13.90 5.14
CA SER A 261 3.83 -13.88 6.04
C SER A 261 3.04 -15.17 5.93
N SER A 262 2.42 -15.57 7.03
CA SER A 262 1.42 -16.64 7.03
C SER A 262 0.05 -16.19 6.49
N LEU A 263 -0.10 -14.90 6.13
CA LEU A 263 -1.27 -14.38 5.46
C LEU A 263 -1.20 -14.72 3.97
N ASP A 264 -2.08 -15.59 3.47
CA ASP A 264 -2.04 -16.14 2.11
C ASP A 264 -1.90 -15.10 0.99
N MET A 265 -2.46 -13.91 1.22
CA MET A 265 -2.50 -12.80 0.28
C MET A 265 -1.25 -11.92 0.35
N MET A 266 -0.52 -11.94 1.47
CA MET A 266 0.73 -11.21 1.70
C MET A 266 1.92 -12.14 1.45
N LYS A 267 2.24 -12.36 0.18
CA LYS A 267 3.42 -13.14 -0.20
C LYS A 267 4.68 -12.30 0.00
N GLU A 268 5.82 -12.98 -0.06
CA GLU A 268 7.17 -12.44 0.15
C GLU A 268 7.32 -10.95 -0.23
N VAL A 269 7.59 -10.11 0.76
CA VAL A 269 7.69 -8.65 0.64
C VAL A 269 9.15 -8.24 0.78
N SER A 270 9.64 -7.54 -0.24
CA SER A 270 10.96 -6.91 -0.20
C SER A 270 10.82 -5.47 0.31
N LEU A 271 11.42 -5.18 1.46
CA LEU A 271 11.41 -3.85 2.07
C LEU A 271 12.80 -3.21 1.93
N PRO A 272 12.96 -2.22 1.02
CA PRO A 272 14.19 -1.44 0.99
C PRO A 272 14.27 -0.55 2.23
N LEU A 273 15.45 -0.52 2.85
CA LEU A 273 15.78 0.38 3.95
C LEU A 273 16.80 1.40 3.48
N ASN A 274 16.50 2.68 3.69
CA ASN A 274 17.45 3.76 3.51
C ASN A 274 17.35 4.71 4.71
N ILE A 275 18.30 4.60 5.62
CA ILE A 275 18.35 5.42 6.84
C ILE A 275 19.63 6.24 6.77
N SER A 276 19.52 7.56 6.82
CA SER A 276 20.68 8.45 6.81
C SER A 276 20.55 9.56 7.84
N GLY A 277 21.69 10.08 8.28
CA GLY A 277 21.72 11.16 9.26
C GLY A 277 23.10 11.76 9.42
N GLY A 278 23.15 12.92 10.07
CA GLY A 278 24.39 13.59 10.46
C GLY A 278 24.58 13.51 11.97
N VAL A 279 25.79 13.21 12.41
CA VAL A 279 26.22 13.33 13.80
C VAL A 279 27.20 14.51 13.85
N ASP A 280 26.78 15.56 14.55
CA ASP A 280 27.67 16.66 14.87
C ASP A 280 28.69 16.18 15.90
N LEU A 281 29.97 16.26 15.54
CA LEU A 281 31.03 15.93 16.46
C LEU A 281 31.19 17.09 17.44
N LEU A 282 30.64 16.93 18.64
CA LEU A 282 30.87 17.88 19.73
C LEU A 282 32.37 17.90 20.06
N HIS A 283 33.05 18.97 19.67
CA HIS A 283 34.40 19.22 20.16
C HIS A 283 34.34 19.44 21.68
N PRO A 284 35.12 18.70 22.48
CA PRO A 284 35.20 18.98 23.90
C PRO A 284 35.70 20.41 24.07
N ASP A 285 34.85 21.27 24.60
CA ASP A 285 35.24 22.62 25.00
C ASP A 285 36.42 22.44 25.95
N THR A 286 37.59 22.98 25.59
CA THR A 286 38.86 22.73 26.30
C THR A 286 38.90 23.40 27.69
N THR A 287 37.75 23.83 28.19
CA THR A 287 37.52 24.63 29.40
C THR A 287 36.66 23.87 30.42
N GLY A 288 36.92 22.58 30.67
CA GLY A 288 36.29 21.90 31.80
C GLY A 288 36.43 20.39 31.80
N GLY A 289 37.53 19.90 32.37
CA GLY A 289 37.70 18.47 32.62
C GLY A 289 36.62 17.91 33.57
N LEU A 290 36.24 16.64 33.34
CA LEU A 290 35.36 15.75 34.12
C LEU A 290 33.90 15.55 33.69
N HIS A 291 33.40 16.13 32.59
CA HIS A 291 32.02 15.89 32.13
C HIS A 291 31.86 15.24 30.73
N SER A 292 32.95 14.84 30.05
CA SER A 292 32.87 14.38 28.66
C SER A 292 32.35 12.96 28.49
N SER A 293 32.69 12.00 29.37
CA SER A 293 32.31 10.59 29.17
C SER A 293 30.80 10.37 29.25
N ARG A 294 30.13 10.95 30.25
CA ARG A 294 28.67 10.83 30.42
C ARG A 294 27.91 11.50 29.27
N LYS A 295 28.36 12.67 28.81
CA LYS A 295 27.77 13.34 27.64
C LYS A 295 27.98 12.56 26.34
N ILE A 296 29.09 11.85 26.20
CA ILE A 296 29.35 10.98 25.05
C ILE A 296 28.45 9.73 25.13
N GLU A 297 28.30 9.12 26.32
CA GLU A 297 27.38 7.99 26.54
C GLU A 297 25.93 8.38 26.24
N ASP A 298 25.45 9.48 26.81
CA ASP A 298 24.10 10.01 26.58
C ASP A 298 23.88 10.31 25.07
N SER A 299 24.89 10.86 24.37
CA SER A 299 24.81 11.15 22.93
C SER A 299 24.85 9.89 22.06
N ILE A 300 25.62 8.87 22.44
CA ILE A 300 25.61 7.57 21.74
C ILE A 300 24.26 6.89 21.94
N GLU A 301 23.71 6.90 23.16
CA GLU A 301 22.39 6.35 23.47
C GLU A 301 21.28 7.07 22.69
N GLU A 302 21.30 8.41 22.67
CA GLU A 302 20.32 9.22 21.92
C GLU A 302 20.44 9.01 20.40
N ASN A 303 21.66 8.87 19.87
CA ASN A 303 21.87 8.57 18.45
C ASN A 303 21.49 7.12 18.10
N LEU A 304 21.75 6.15 18.97
CA LEU A 304 21.30 4.77 18.80
C LEU A 304 19.77 4.67 18.89
N LEU A 305 19.14 5.40 19.81
CA LEU A 305 17.69 5.55 19.89
C LEU A 305 17.11 6.25 18.65
N ASN A 306 17.80 7.22 18.05
CA ASN A 306 17.36 7.83 16.81
C ASN A 306 17.53 6.88 15.60
N ILE A 307 18.59 6.07 15.57
CA ILE A 307 18.85 5.11 14.48
C ILE A 307 17.95 3.88 14.57
N PHE A 308 17.69 3.38 15.78
CA PHE A 308 16.97 2.12 16.03
C PHE A 308 15.60 2.27 16.66
N GLY A 309 15.28 3.40 17.30
CA GLY A 309 14.01 3.68 17.95
C GLY A 309 12.99 4.41 17.09
N MET A 310 13.28 4.63 15.80
CA MET A 310 12.29 5.03 14.79
C MET A 310 11.46 3.85 14.23
N PHE A 311 11.72 2.62 14.69
CA PHE A 311 11.05 1.39 14.22
C PHE A 311 10.39 0.62 15.37
#